data_AF-A0A377HNW5-F1
#
_entry.id   AF-A0A377HNW5-F1
#
_cell.length_a   1.000
_cell.length_b   1.000
_cell.length_c   1.000
_cell.angle_alpha   90.00
_cell.angle_beta   90.00
_cell.angle_gamma   90.00
#
_symmetry.space_group_name_H-M   'P 1'
#
loop_
_entity.id
_entity.type
_entity.pdbx_description
1 polymer ?
#
loop_
_entity_poly.entity_id
_entity_poly.type
_entity_poly.pdbx_seq_one_letter_code
_entity_poly.pdbx_strand_id
1 'polypeptide(L)'
;MNTTLNAMAGRALTTEITQDDFLKTTEVGTAFEKMVKVADSAVEDFIKEKGDATAGLQLSAGESLQLQRLMGDQSITVQTGTSTLKGVKDSIISAARNI
;
A
#
# COMPACT_ATOMS: atom_id res chain seq x y z
N MET A 1 23.76 6.15 55.91
CA MET A 1 23.94 4.99 55.02
C MET A 1 22.57 4.43 54.68
N ASN A 2 22.13 4.57 53.43
CA ASN A 2 21.72 3.46 52.56
C ASN A 2 21.04 4.02 51.31
N THR A 3 21.85 4.66 50.47
CA THR A 3 21.53 4.87 49.06
C THR A 3 21.64 3.51 48.36
N THR A 4 20.88 3.29 47.28
CA THR A 4 21.11 2.26 46.23
C THR A 4 20.35 0.92 46.32
N LEU A 5 19.00 0.92 46.31
CA LEU A 5 18.24 -0.29 45.90
C LEU A 5 17.01 -0.08 45.01
N ASN A 6 16.65 1.15 44.61
CA ASN A 6 15.41 1.40 43.84
C ASN A 6 15.62 1.77 42.36
N ALA A 7 16.82 1.58 41.81
CA ALA A 7 17.20 2.16 40.51
C ALA A 7 17.04 1.26 39.28
N MET A 8 16.49 0.04 39.38
CA MET A 8 16.53 -0.93 38.26
C MET A 8 15.23 -1.68 37.93
N ALA A 9 14.09 -1.37 38.55
CA ALA A 9 12.84 -2.14 38.35
C ALA A 9 11.80 -1.48 37.42
N GLY A 10 12.17 -0.44 36.65
CA GLY A 10 11.17 0.26 35.86
C GLY A 10 11.74 1.32 34.95
N ARG A 11 12.57 0.92 33.97
CA ARG A 11 12.63 1.69 32.72
C ARG A 11 11.44 1.29 31.86
N ALA A 12 10.23 1.57 32.34
CA ALA A 12 9.11 1.73 31.43
C ALA A 12 9.51 2.86 30.48
N LEU A 13 9.43 2.63 29.17
CA LEU A 13 9.58 3.67 28.17
C LEU A 13 8.66 4.83 28.57
N THR A 14 9.23 5.95 29.01
CA THR A 14 8.51 7.20 29.26
C THR A 14 8.25 7.95 27.94
N THR A 15 8.29 7.25 26.81
CA THR A 15 7.68 7.74 25.59
C THR A 15 6.20 7.55 25.82
N GLU A 16 5.46 8.64 26.03
CA GLU A 16 4.02 8.58 25.89
C GLU A 16 3.74 7.80 24.61
N ILE A 17 3.00 6.69 24.74
CA ILE A 17 2.39 6.05 23.57
C ILE A 17 1.34 7.06 23.13
N THR A 18 1.77 8.10 22.42
CA THR A 18 0.88 9.00 21.72
C THR A 18 0.10 8.11 20.79
N GLN A 19 -1.18 7.94 21.09
CA GLN A 19 -2.17 7.29 20.25
C GLN A 19 -2.41 8.20 19.04
N ASP A 20 -1.36 8.38 18.25
CA ASP A 20 -1.39 8.98 16.95
C ASP A 20 -1.63 7.80 16.00
N ASP A 21 -2.64 7.92 15.13
CA ASP A 21 -2.95 6.95 14.07
C ASP A 21 -1.78 6.78 13.05
N PHE A 22 -0.59 7.32 13.37
CA PHE A 22 0.74 7.09 12.81
C PHE A 22 1.27 5.65 12.90
N LEU A 23 0.41 4.64 12.85
CA LEU A 23 0.87 3.34 12.39
C LEU A 23 1.44 3.56 10.97
N LYS A 24 2.72 3.22 10.77
CA LYS A 24 3.49 3.48 9.53
C LYS A 24 2.90 2.92 8.23
N THR A 25 1.72 2.31 8.31
CA THR A 25 0.89 1.91 7.18
C THR A 25 0.44 3.09 6.32
N THR A 26 0.35 4.32 6.84
CA THR A 26 -0.12 5.48 6.04
C THR A 26 0.86 5.85 4.93
N GLU A 27 2.17 5.92 5.23
CA GLU A 27 3.20 6.19 4.22
C GLU A 27 3.28 5.05 3.18
N VAL A 28 3.21 3.81 3.66
CA VAL A 28 3.21 2.60 2.81
C VAL A 28 1.97 2.56 1.92
N GLY A 29 0.79 2.84 2.48
CA GLY A 29 -0.48 2.92 1.75
C GLY A 29 -0.44 4.01 0.69
N THR A 30 0.07 5.19 1.01
CA THR A 30 0.22 6.30 0.06
C THR A 30 1.15 5.93 -1.10
N ALA A 31 2.25 5.23 -0.84
CA ALA A 31 3.16 4.76 -1.89
C ALA A 31 2.48 3.72 -2.81
N PHE A 32 1.71 2.78 -2.25
CA PHE A 32 0.95 1.81 -3.03
C PHE A 32 -0.18 2.44 -3.82
N GLU A 33 -0.91 3.39 -3.25
CA GLU A 33 -1.95 4.14 -3.98
C GLU A 33 -1.37 4.88 -5.18
N LYS A 34 -0.17 5.46 -5.05
CA LYS A 34 0.53 6.07 -6.20
C LYS A 34 0.87 5.03 -7.27
N MET A 35 1.32 3.85 -6.87
CA MET A 35 1.64 2.76 -7.81
C MET A 35 0.39 2.25 -8.55
N VAL A 36 -0.71 2.05 -7.81
CA VAL A 36 -2.01 1.66 -8.39
C VAL A 36 -2.50 2.74 -9.37
N LYS A 37 -2.43 4.02 -8.98
CA LYS A 37 -2.81 5.14 -9.86
C LYS A 37 -2.03 5.14 -11.18
N VAL A 38 -0.74 4.81 -11.17
CA VAL A 38 0.05 4.72 -12.41
C VAL A 38 -0.48 3.60 -13.31
N ALA A 39 -0.77 2.43 -12.75
CA ALA A 39 -1.31 1.31 -13.53
C ALA A 39 -2.74 1.60 -14.04
N ASP A 40 -3.60 2.20 -13.22
CA ASP A 40 -4.94 2.64 -13.60
C ASP A 40 -4.87 3.67 -14.75
N SER A 41 -3.99 4.67 -14.61
CA SER A 41 -3.80 5.70 -15.63
C SER A 41 -3.35 5.09 -16.95
N ALA A 42 -2.44 4.11 -16.94
CA ALA A 42 -2.00 3.44 -18.16
C ALA A 42 -3.15 2.73 -18.91
N VAL A 43 -4.08 2.10 -18.18
CA VAL A 43 -5.29 1.50 -18.76
C VAL A 43 -6.24 2.57 -19.28
N GLU A 44 -6.50 3.60 -18.48
CA GLU A 44 -7.38 4.69 -18.87
C GLU A 44 -6.87 5.47 -20.08
N ASP A 45 -5.58 5.76 -20.12
CA ASP A 45 -4.93 6.50 -21.22
C ASP A 45 -5.01 5.68 -22.51
N PHE A 46 -4.79 4.37 -22.43
CA PHE A 46 -5.00 3.48 -23.57
C PHE A 46 -6.46 3.49 -24.04
N ILE A 47 -7.42 3.40 -23.13
CA ILE A 47 -8.85 3.45 -23.47
C ILE A 47 -9.23 4.80 -24.07
N LYS A 48 -8.70 5.91 -23.56
CA LYS A 48 -8.95 7.25 -24.11
C LYS A 48 -8.33 7.44 -25.48
N GLU A 49 -7.14 6.89 -25.72
CA GLU A 49 -6.45 6.96 -27.02
C GLU A 49 -7.17 6.13 -28.10
N LYS A 50 -7.68 4.96 -27.72
CA LYS A 50 -8.25 3.98 -28.67
C LYS A 50 -9.78 3.93 -28.68
N GLY A 51 -10.42 4.61 -27.76
CA GLY A 51 -11.87 4.69 -27.65
C GLY A 51 -12.43 5.81 -28.52
N ASP A 52 -13.44 5.48 -29.32
CA ASP A 52 -14.27 6.47 -30.00
C ASP A 52 -15.56 6.70 -29.20
N ALA A 53 -15.98 7.96 -29.05
CA ALA A 53 -17.16 8.33 -28.28
C ALA A 53 -18.48 7.77 -28.87
N THR A 54 -18.47 7.37 -30.13
CA THR A 54 -19.64 6.90 -30.89
C THR A 54 -19.57 5.41 -31.19
N ALA A 55 -18.38 4.91 -31.51
CA ALA A 55 -18.16 3.52 -31.94
C ALA A 55 -17.58 2.60 -30.85
N GLY A 56 -17.25 3.14 -29.67
CA GLY A 56 -16.65 2.38 -28.57
C GLY A 56 -15.20 2.01 -28.83
N LEU A 57 -14.72 0.95 -28.19
CA LEU A 57 -13.33 0.51 -28.28
C LEU A 57 -13.12 -0.34 -29.55
N GLN A 58 -12.41 0.20 -30.54
CA GLN A 58 -12.11 -0.48 -31.79
C GLN A 58 -10.62 -0.82 -31.81
N LEU A 59 -10.27 -2.05 -31.40
CA LEU A 59 -8.88 -2.49 -31.26
C LEU A 59 -8.51 -3.50 -32.33
N SER A 60 -7.32 -3.34 -32.90
CA SER A 60 -6.65 -4.44 -33.61
C SER A 60 -6.32 -5.59 -32.66
N ALA A 61 -5.95 -6.75 -33.21
CA ALA A 61 -5.48 -7.89 -32.40
C ALA A 61 -4.26 -7.52 -31.54
N GLY A 62 -3.33 -6.72 -32.06
CA GLY A 62 -2.15 -6.26 -31.32
C GLY A 62 -2.50 -5.30 -30.18
N GLU A 63 -3.42 -4.37 -30.43
CA GLU A 63 -3.93 -3.43 -29.42
C GLU A 63 -4.76 -4.16 -28.34
N SER A 64 -5.54 -5.18 -28.72
CA SER A 64 -6.26 -6.02 -27.77
C SER A 64 -5.32 -6.75 -26.81
N LEU A 65 -4.20 -7.27 -27.32
CA LEU A 65 -3.16 -7.90 -26.49
C LEU A 65 -2.43 -6.88 -25.62
N GLN A 66 -2.28 -5.63 -26.09
CA GLN A 66 -1.71 -4.57 -25.27
C GLN A 66 -2.64 -4.20 -24.12
N LEU A 67 -3.93 -4.00 -24.38
CA LEU A 67 -4.91 -3.74 -23.33
C LEU A 67 -4.97 -4.88 -22.31
N GLN A 68 -4.98 -6.13 -22.76
CA GLN A 68 -4.96 -7.30 -21.86
C GLN A 68 -3.72 -7.32 -20.95
N ARG A 69 -2.56 -6.93 -21.47
CA ARG A 69 -1.33 -6.78 -20.67
C ARG A 69 -1.46 -5.66 -19.65
N LEU A 70 -1.92 -4.48 -20.05
CA LEU A 70 -2.12 -3.34 -19.14
C LEU A 70 -3.12 -3.67 -18.02
N MET A 71 -4.24 -4.32 -18.35
CA MET A 71 -5.22 -4.78 -17.35
C MET A 71 -4.64 -5.88 -16.45
N GLY A 72 -3.79 -6.76 -16.99
CA GLY A 72 -3.06 -7.75 -16.21
C GLY A 72 -2.10 -7.09 -15.21
N ASP A 73 -1.32 -6.12 -15.66
CA ASP A 73 -0.37 -5.37 -14.84
C ASP A 73 -1.08 -4.58 -13.74
N GLN A 74 -2.22 -3.95 -14.04
CA GLN A 74 -3.09 -3.30 -13.06
C GLN A 74 -3.56 -4.29 -11.98
N SER A 75 -4.07 -5.46 -12.41
CA SER A 75 -4.54 -6.50 -11.48
C SER A 75 -3.41 -6.99 -10.56
N ILE A 76 -2.23 -7.24 -11.10
CA ILE A 76 -1.04 -7.63 -10.33
C ILE A 76 -0.63 -6.53 -9.35
N THR A 77 -0.62 -5.27 -9.80
CA THR A 77 -0.26 -4.10 -8.99
C THR A 77 -1.17 -3.97 -7.76
N VAL A 78 -2.50 -4.05 -7.96
CA VAL A 78 -3.49 -3.98 -6.88
C VAL A 78 -3.35 -5.17 -5.91
N GLN A 79 -3.19 -6.39 -6.42
CA GLN A 79 -3.03 -7.59 -5.59
C GLN A 79 -1.74 -7.54 -4.75
N THR A 80 -0.65 -7.09 -5.37
CA THR A 80 0.66 -6.94 -4.71
C THR A 80 0.60 -5.86 -3.63
N GLY A 81 0.00 -4.71 -3.92
CA GLY A 81 -0.18 -3.64 -2.95
C GLY A 81 -1.04 -4.08 -1.77
N THR A 82 -2.15 -4.77 -2.04
CA THR A 82 -3.07 -5.26 -1.00
C THR A 82 -2.39 -6.27 -0.07
N SER A 83 -1.71 -7.27 -0.64
CA SER A 83 -1.01 -8.30 0.14
C SER A 83 0.14 -7.72 0.97
N THR A 84 0.89 -6.75 0.42
CA THR A 84 1.98 -6.10 1.15
C THR A 84 1.47 -5.24 2.30
N LEU A 85 0.44 -4.42 2.06
CA LEU A 85 -0.17 -3.59 3.10
C LEU A 85 -0.75 -4.44 4.23
N LYS A 86 -1.40 -5.55 3.88
CA LYS A 86 -1.84 -6.55 4.85
C LYS A 86 -0.66 -7.11 5.65
N GLY A 87 0.41 -7.52 4.98
CA GLY A 87 1.61 -8.06 5.64
C GLY A 87 2.23 -7.07 6.63
N VAL A 88 2.38 -5.80 6.24
CA VAL A 88 2.87 -4.74 7.13
C VAL A 88 1.92 -4.54 8.31
N LYS A 89 0.61 -4.49 8.08
CA LYS A 89 -0.40 -4.37 9.14
C LYS A 89 -0.31 -5.53 10.13
N ASP A 90 -0.27 -6.76 9.63
CA ASP A 90 -0.20 -7.96 10.47
C ASP A 90 1.12 -7.98 11.28
N SER A 91 2.23 -7.56 10.67
CA SER A 91 3.53 -7.41 11.34
C SER A 91 3.48 -6.40 12.49
N ILE A 92 2.83 -5.25 12.29
CA ILE A 92 2.70 -4.24 13.34
C ILE A 92 1.78 -4.72 14.47
N ILE A 93 0.63 -5.33 14.16
CA ILE A 93 -0.27 -5.91 15.18
C ILE A 93 0.46 -6.99 15.98
N SER A 94 1.31 -7.79 15.32
CA SER A 94 2.16 -8.77 15.99
C SER A 94 3.14 -8.11 16.95
N ALA A 95 3.86 -7.08 16.50
CA ALA A 95 4.80 -6.32 17.33
C ALA A 95 4.10 -5.66 18.52
N ALA A 96 2.95 -5.00 18.31
CA ALA A 96 2.19 -4.33 19.35
C ALA A 96 1.65 -5.29 20.43
N ARG A 97 1.41 -6.57 20.11
CA ARG A 97 1.03 -7.59 21.10
C ARG A 97 2.20 -8.11 21.95
N ASN A 98 3.44 -7.79 21.57
CA ASN A 98 4.66 -8.31 22.19
C ASN A 98 5.40 -7.25 23.05
N ILE A 99 4.83 -6.06 23.22
CA ILE A 99 5.37 -4.95 24.02
C ILE A 99 4.37 -4.65 25.14
#